data_AF-A0A939VTU9-F1
#
_entry.id   AF-A0A939VTU9-F1
#
_cell.length_a   1.000
_cell.length_b   1.000
_cell.length_c   1.000
_cell.angle_alpha   90.00
_cell.angle_beta   90.00
_cell.angle_gamma   90.00
#
_symmetry.space_group_name_H-M   'P 1'
#
loop_
_entity.id
_entity.type
_entity.pdbx_description
1 polymer ?
#
loop_
_entity_poly.entity_id
_entity_poly.type
_entity_poly.pdbx_seq_one_letter_code
_entity_poly.pdbx_strand_id
1 'polypeptide(L)'
;MKYLKIVLIIVFFLAVSALLSWMLLNSPVELSIHCRTAKPVNVKIYPSLPMDRSIGKKAFTCRLEPASGGNAVSRLHVSFPLSCLRKFRFEIPPENEIEISRMEYNLWGGIHVAIPVYFLAKSSFRNLDMIHIYGQDNSQPEAVKIVTRQQTGRLDVRAVNDMPRFLSIVLAMLAAALIIWVVCLVIRAFRDGVNTEKMLLAAFLILIFAGWLIPLVYSPAFSAAGEPRLNLLTLTDYPEQFTSWYRNNLPIRSHLISLYQKFCRLMHVSPTEKVIIGQDGWLFLHYSNSKKKDNSYESYFGNRLFTPGELHRILGNLKSVQSLLKKKNIRFAVFISPGKPSVYGDKLPPAWRRKDPDGPTRALQLYDHIRKNSDIPVEFPRKELIAARKSCKQPLYFKTDTHWNSLGGYIGACSMMKLIDPEAARKMPDLASYELTLVPRTANDLRRMLNLPPQDEHDAWQIRHPDFQYERYLTVNDSGSYSFAGQDPNGKRVLFIRDSFLCGWLRIWPVT
;
A
#
# COMPACT_ATOMS: atom_id res chain seq x y z
N MET A 1 -13.40 -38.83 3.37
CA MET A 1 -14.39 -38.69 2.26
C MET A 1 -14.74 -37.24 1.88
N LYS A 2 -14.95 -36.29 2.82
CA LYS A 2 -15.33 -34.90 2.47
C LYS A 2 -14.25 -34.11 1.70
N TYR A 3 -12.97 -34.26 2.07
CA TYR A 3 -11.84 -33.62 1.37
C TYR A 3 -11.60 -34.19 -0.03
N LEU A 4 -11.84 -35.49 -0.23
CA LEU A 4 -11.70 -36.16 -1.53
C LEU A 4 -12.66 -35.57 -2.58
N LYS A 5 -13.89 -35.23 -2.17
CA LYS A 5 -14.87 -34.56 -3.05
C LYS A 5 -14.41 -33.17 -3.48
N ILE A 6 -13.79 -32.41 -2.59
CA ILE A 6 -13.27 -31.06 -2.90
C ILE A 6 -12.09 -31.16 -3.88
N VAL A 7 -11.17 -32.11 -3.66
CA VAL A 7 -10.04 -32.35 -4.56
C VAL A 7 -10.51 -32.80 -5.95
N LEU A 8 -11.48 -33.71 -6.03
CA LEU A 8 -12.08 -34.15 -7.31
C LEU A 8 -12.75 -33.00 -8.08
N ILE A 9 -13.39 -32.07 -7.37
CA ILE A 9 -14.02 -30.90 -7.99
C ILE A 9 -12.95 -29.93 -8.51
N ILE A 10 -11.88 -29.67 -7.75
CA ILE A 10 -10.75 -28.85 -8.21
C ILE A 10 -10.10 -29.48 -9.46
N VAL A 11 -9.87 -30.79 -9.44
CA VAL A 11 -9.32 -31.53 -10.59
C VAL A 11 -10.26 -31.45 -11.79
N PHE A 12 -11.58 -31.54 -11.59
CA PHE A 12 -12.56 -31.38 -12.67
C PHE A 12 -12.50 -29.99 -13.30
N PHE A 13 -12.47 -28.91 -12.50
CA PHE A 13 -12.37 -27.55 -13.02
C PHE A 13 -11.03 -27.28 -13.72
N LEU A 14 -9.92 -27.83 -13.21
CA LEU A 14 -8.63 -27.77 -13.88
C LEU A 14 -8.65 -28.52 -15.22
N ALA A 15 -9.29 -29.70 -15.28
CA ALA A 15 -9.43 -30.48 -16.50
C ALA A 15 -10.32 -29.78 -17.55
N VAL A 16 -11.43 -29.18 -17.12
CA VAL A 16 -12.31 -28.37 -17.98
C VAL A 16 -11.58 -27.13 -18.48
N SER A 17 -10.80 -26.46 -17.63
CA SER A 17 -9.97 -25.31 -18.03
C SER A 17 -8.91 -25.70 -19.07
N ALA A 18 -8.26 -26.86 -18.89
CA ALA A 18 -7.28 -27.37 -19.84
C ALA A 18 -7.95 -27.74 -21.19
N LEU A 19 -9.12 -28.38 -21.16
CA LEU A 19 -9.89 -28.74 -22.35
C LEU A 19 -10.34 -27.50 -23.13
N LEU A 20 -10.91 -26.49 -22.45
CA LEU A 20 -11.33 -25.24 -23.07
C LEU A 20 -10.14 -24.48 -23.67
N SER A 21 -9.02 -24.43 -22.98
CA SER A 21 -7.78 -23.81 -23.50
C SER A 21 -7.29 -24.51 -24.77
N TRP A 22 -7.35 -25.85 -24.79
CA TRP A 22 -6.98 -26.64 -25.97
C TRP A 22 -7.96 -26.45 -27.13
N MET A 23 -9.27 -26.44 -26.89
CA MET A 23 -10.28 -26.19 -27.92
C MET A 23 -10.09 -24.80 -28.54
N LEU A 24 -9.79 -23.78 -27.72
CA LEU A 24 -9.58 -22.41 -28.19
C LEU A 24 -8.31 -22.25 -29.03
N LEU A 25 -7.20 -22.85 -28.64
CA LEU A 25 -5.94 -22.81 -29.40
C LEU A 25 -6.04 -23.48 -30.78
N ASN A 26 -6.99 -24.41 -30.93
CA ASN A 26 -7.22 -25.17 -32.15
C ASN A 26 -8.48 -24.75 -32.92
N SER A 27 -9.26 -23.80 -32.40
CA SER A 27 -10.44 -23.28 -33.09
C SER A 27 -10.03 -22.41 -34.27
N PRO A 28 -10.74 -22.49 -35.41
CA PRO A 28 -10.53 -21.57 -36.52
C PRO A 28 -10.90 -20.15 -36.07
N VAL A 29 -10.04 -19.19 -36.41
CA VAL A 29 -10.29 -17.76 -36.23
C VAL A 29 -10.17 -17.06 -37.57
N GLU A 30 -10.96 -16.02 -37.76
CA GLU A 30 -10.86 -15.17 -38.94
C GLU A 30 -9.89 -14.02 -38.67
N LEU A 31 -8.83 -13.90 -39.45
CA LEU A 31 -7.99 -12.72 -39.46
C LEU A 31 -8.56 -11.70 -40.46
N SER A 32 -8.86 -10.51 -39.96
CA SER A 32 -9.18 -9.28 -40.70
C SER A 32 -7.92 -8.44 -40.91
N ILE A 33 -7.47 -8.28 -42.15
CA ILE A 33 -6.36 -7.36 -42.49
C ILE A 33 -6.93 -6.09 -43.08
N HIS A 34 -6.58 -4.95 -42.50
CA HIS A 34 -6.99 -3.62 -42.91
C HIS A 34 -5.88 -2.98 -43.74
N CYS A 35 -6.09 -2.86 -45.05
CA CYS A 35 -5.08 -2.32 -45.94
C CYS A 35 -5.64 -1.39 -47.03
N ARG A 36 -4.73 -0.65 -47.69
CA ARG A 36 -4.99 0.24 -48.83
C ARG A 36 -4.07 -0.13 -49.99
N THR A 37 -4.63 -0.20 -51.20
CA THR A 37 -3.88 -0.44 -52.44
C THR A 37 -4.52 0.32 -53.62
N ALA A 38 -3.71 0.65 -54.63
CA ALA A 38 -4.15 1.45 -55.79
C ALA A 38 -4.79 0.60 -56.91
N LYS A 39 -4.48 -0.69 -57.00
CA LYS A 39 -5.00 -1.64 -58.00
C LYS A 39 -5.24 -3.01 -57.34
N PRO A 40 -6.03 -3.91 -57.92
CA PRO A 40 -6.22 -5.24 -57.35
C PRO A 40 -4.89 -6.01 -57.28
N VAL A 41 -4.55 -6.57 -56.10
CA VAL A 41 -3.27 -7.30 -55.89
C VAL A 41 -3.50 -8.64 -55.21
N ASN A 42 -2.90 -9.70 -55.74
CA ASN A 42 -2.87 -11.02 -55.09
C ASN A 42 -1.65 -11.14 -54.17
N VAL A 43 -1.86 -11.10 -52.86
CA VAL A 43 -0.81 -11.27 -51.84
C VAL A 43 -0.85 -12.70 -51.32
N LYS A 44 0.31 -13.34 -51.20
CA LYS A 44 0.43 -14.65 -50.55
C LYS A 44 0.82 -14.46 -49.08
N ILE A 45 0.10 -15.11 -48.19
CA ILE A 45 0.32 -15.04 -46.74
C ILE A 45 0.71 -16.43 -46.23
N TYR A 46 1.85 -16.52 -45.55
CA TYR A 46 2.36 -17.75 -44.95
C TYR A 46 2.35 -17.59 -43.42
N PRO A 47 1.41 -18.22 -42.70
CA PRO A 47 1.38 -18.19 -41.24
C PRO A 47 2.46 -19.09 -40.64
N SER A 48 2.78 -18.87 -39.36
CA SER A 48 3.72 -19.73 -38.64
C SER A 48 3.17 -21.14 -38.38
N LEU A 49 4.07 -22.12 -38.29
CA LEU A 49 3.71 -23.50 -37.92
C LEU A 49 3.19 -23.56 -36.47
N PRO A 50 2.21 -24.43 -36.18
CA PRO A 50 1.85 -24.76 -34.81
C PRO A 50 3.10 -25.22 -34.05
N MET A 51 3.29 -24.74 -32.82
CA MET A 51 4.43 -25.06 -31.93
C MET A 51 5.82 -24.56 -32.36
N ASP A 52 6.21 -24.67 -33.64
CA ASP A 52 7.60 -24.48 -34.12
C ASP A 52 8.00 -23.01 -34.40
N ARG A 53 7.09 -22.03 -34.28
CA ARG A 53 7.37 -20.56 -34.39
C ARG A 53 8.12 -20.11 -35.69
N SER A 54 8.34 -21.03 -36.63
CA SER A 54 8.91 -20.84 -37.95
C SER A 54 7.78 -20.56 -38.95
N ILE A 55 8.10 -19.92 -40.09
CA ILE A 55 7.10 -19.62 -41.12
C ILE A 55 6.78 -20.92 -41.87
N GLY A 56 5.49 -21.26 -41.95
CA GLY A 56 5.03 -22.45 -42.66
C GLY A 56 5.23 -22.37 -44.17
N LYS A 57 5.20 -23.53 -44.84
CA LYS A 57 5.35 -23.63 -46.30
C LYS A 57 4.04 -23.44 -47.08
N LYS A 58 2.89 -23.55 -46.42
CA LYS A 58 1.57 -23.43 -47.04
C LYS A 58 1.16 -21.96 -47.13
N ALA A 59 0.93 -21.48 -48.34
CA ALA A 59 0.49 -20.12 -48.63
C ALA A 59 -1.05 -20.05 -48.70
N PHE A 60 -1.60 -18.93 -48.24
CA PHE A 60 -2.97 -18.53 -48.52
C PHE A 60 -2.92 -17.33 -49.47
N THR A 61 -3.53 -17.47 -50.65
CA THR A 61 -3.62 -16.36 -51.60
C THR A 61 -4.83 -15.52 -51.28
N CYS A 62 -4.59 -14.23 -51.12
CA CYS A 62 -5.59 -13.23 -50.85
C CYS A 62 -5.60 -12.21 -52.00
N ARG A 63 -6.78 -11.92 -52.55
CA ARG A 63 -6.97 -10.83 -53.49
C ARG A 63 -7.39 -9.57 -52.72
N LEU A 64 -6.56 -8.54 -52.76
CA LEU A 64 -6.83 -7.22 -52.21
C LEU A 64 -7.45 -6.34 -53.28
N GLU A 65 -8.62 -5.77 -53.00
CA GLU A 65 -9.30 -4.85 -53.92
C GLU A 65 -9.03 -3.39 -53.55
N PRO A 66 -8.98 -2.46 -54.53
CA PRO A 66 -8.97 -1.03 -54.28
C PRO A 66 -10.29 -0.59 -53.65
N ALA A 67 -10.24 0.31 -52.67
CA ALA A 67 -11.45 0.81 -52.05
C ALA A 67 -12.10 1.92 -52.90
N SER A 68 -13.40 1.83 -53.18
CA SER A 68 -14.13 2.78 -54.02
C SER A 68 -14.46 4.07 -53.25
N GLY A 69 -13.79 5.17 -53.59
CA GLY A 69 -13.93 6.47 -52.93
C GLY A 69 -13.03 6.60 -51.70
N GLY A 70 -12.41 7.78 -51.51
CA GLY A 70 -11.32 8.04 -50.55
C GLY A 70 -11.42 7.38 -49.16
N ASN A 71 -10.24 7.09 -48.58
CA ASN A 71 -10.02 6.49 -47.24
C ASN A 71 -10.92 5.28 -46.87
N ALA A 72 -11.33 4.44 -47.82
CA ALA A 72 -11.95 3.15 -47.50
C ALA A 72 -10.90 2.03 -47.40
N VAL A 73 -11.12 1.12 -46.44
CA VAL A 73 -10.18 0.12 -45.94
C VAL A 73 -10.64 -1.25 -46.42
N SER A 74 -9.80 -1.97 -47.16
CA SER A 74 -10.12 -3.34 -47.60
C SER A 74 -9.95 -4.29 -46.42
N ARG A 75 -11.02 -5.00 -46.03
CA ARG A 75 -11.04 -6.02 -44.97
C ARG A 75 -10.94 -7.41 -45.61
N LEU A 76 -9.89 -8.15 -45.28
CA LEU A 76 -9.71 -9.52 -45.74
C LEU A 76 -10.11 -10.51 -44.66
N HIS A 77 -10.97 -11.50 -44.93
CA HIS A 77 -11.24 -12.61 -44.01
C HIS A 77 -10.40 -13.85 -44.38
N VAL A 78 -9.48 -14.28 -43.50
CA VAL A 78 -8.74 -15.55 -43.66
C VAL A 78 -8.95 -16.43 -42.42
N SER A 79 -9.39 -17.68 -42.61
CA SER A 79 -9.65 -18.61 -41.50
C SER A 79 -8.47 -19.56 -41.24
N PHE A 80 -7.90 -19.53 -40.03
CA PHE A 80 -6.87 -20.48 -39.57
C PHE A 80 -6.84 -20.61 -38.03
N PRO A 81 -6.21 -21.64 -37.44
CA PRO A 81 -6.18 -21.82 -35.98
C PRO A 81 -5.40 -20.75 -35.21
N LEU A 82 -5.84 -20.43 -33.98
CA LEU A 82 -5.20 -19.42 -33.12
C LEU A 82 -3.73 -19.73 -32.78
N SER A 83 -3.36 -21.01 -32.72
CA SER A 83 -2.00 -21.48 -32.44
C SER A 83 -0.95 -21.10 -33.51
N CYS A 84 -1.37 -20.78 -34.74
CA CYS A 84 -0.50 -20.45 -35.87
C CYS A 84 -0.06 -18.97 -35.90
N LEU A 85 -0.42 -18.16 -34.89
CA LEU A 85 -0.46 -16.70 -34.98
C LEU A 85 0.68 -15.98 -34.27
N ARG A 86 1.92 -16.28 -34.62
CA ARG A 86 3.09 -15.61 -34.04
C ARG A 86 3.95 -14.89 -35.06
N LYS A 87 4.04 -15.44 -36.29
CA LYS A 87 4.73 -14.81 -37.41
C LYS A 87 3.95 -15.03 -38.69
N PHE A 88 4.01 -14.06 -39.58
CA PHE A 88 3.42 -14.10 -40.91
C PHE A 88 4.45 -13.64 -41.92
N ARG A 89 4.54 -14.31 -43.07
CA ARG A 89 5.23 -13.78 -44.25
C ARG A 89 4.22 -13.34 -45.28
N PHE A 90 4.33 -12.10 -45.70
CA PHE A 90 3.63 -11.56 -46.84
C PHE A 90 4.56 -11.59 -48.04
N GLU A 91 4.10 -12.19 -49.14
CA GLU A 91 4.74 -12.06 -50.44
C GLU A 91 3.88 -11.17 -51.34
N ILE A 92 4.44 -10.03 -51.72
CA ILE A 92 3.79 -8.99 -52.50
C ILE A 92 4.38 -9.01 -53.91
N PRO A 93 3.56 -9.17 -54.98
CA PRO A 93 4.07 -9.19 -56.36
C PRO A 93 4.76 -7.86 -56.75
N PRO A 94 5.65 -7.86 -57.76
CA PRO A 94 6.31 -6.63 -58.24
C PRO A 94 5.31 -5.58 -58.75
N GLU A 95 5.74 -4.33 -58.80
CA GLU A 95 4.95 -3.17 -59.23
C GLU A 95 3.68 -2.92 -58.41
N ASN A 96 3.72 -3.14 -57.10
CA ASN A 96 2.58 -2.92 -56.20
C ASN A 96 2.93 -2.04 -55.01
N GLU A 97 1.92 -1.31 -54.55
CA GLU A 97 1.97 -0.50 -53.35
C GLU A 97 0.83 -0.93 -52.43
N ILE A 98 1.18 -1.32 -51.21
CA ILE A 98 0.23 -1.79 -50.20
C ILE A 98 0.58 -1.13 -48.87
N GLU A 99 -0.42 -0.50 -48.26
CA GLU A 99 -0.35 0.03 -46.91
C GLU A 99 -1.20 -0.85 -46.00
N ILE A 100 -0.57 -1.47 -45.00
CA ILE A 100 -1.25 -2.31 -44.01
C ILE A 100 -1.34 -1.50 -42.71
N SER A 101 -2.56 -1.22 -42.26
CA SER A 101 -2.83 -0.39 -41.08
C SER A 101 -3.05 -1.23 -39.81
N ARG A 102 -3.87 -2.28 -39.90
CA ARG A 102 -4.22 -3.09 -38.73
C ARG A 102 -4.53 -4.52 -39.10
N MET A 103 -4.34 -5.42 -38.14
CA MET A 103 -4.82 -6.79 -38.18
C MET A 103 -5.72 -7.03 -36.95
N GLU A 104 -6.89 -7.64 -37.16
CA GLU A 104 -7.88 -7.96 -36.11
C GLU A 104 -8.30 -9.42 -36.22
N TYR A 105 -8.42 -10.15 -35.10
CA TYR A 105 -8.99 -11.50 -35.11
C TYR A 105 -10.46 -11.49 -34.73
N ASN A 106 -11.28 -12.25 -35.45
CA ASN A 106 -12.66 -12.54 -35.11
C ASN A 106 -12.79 -14.02 -34.75
N LEU A 107 -13.51 -14.30 -33.66
CA LEU A 107 -13.81 -15.66 -33.22
C LEU A 107 -15.00 -16.23 -34.00
N TRP A 108 -15.04 -17.55 -34.11
CA TRP A 108 -16.09 -18.28 -34.81
C TRP A 108 -17.42 -18.32 -34.02
N GLY A 109 -18.55 -18.43 -34.72
CA GLY A 109 -19.86 -18.75 -34.11
C GLY A 109 -20.71 -17.58 -33.62
N GLY A 110 -20.51 -16.36 -34.17
CA GLY A 110 -21.32 -15.17 -33.83
C GLY A 110 -20.84 -14.39 -32.60
N ILE A 111 -19.77 -14.84 -31.93
CA ILE A 111 -19.08 -14.10 -30.86
C ILE A 111 -17.98 -13.25 -31.51
N HIS A 112 -18.24 -11.96 -31.70
CA HIS A 112 -17.26 -11.02 -32.25
C HIS A 112 -16.50 -10.33 -31.11
N VAL A 113 -15.31 -10.82 -30.78
CA VAL A 113 -14.36 -10.11 -29.92
C VAL A 113 -13.13 -9.81 -30.75
N ALA A 114 -13.05 -8.58 -31.29
CA ALA A 114 -11.91 -8.13 -32.07
C ALA A 114 -10.69 -7.99 -31.14
N ILE A 115 -9.68 -8.84 -31.36
CA ILE A 115 -8.40 -8.71 -30.67
C ILE A 115 -7.43 -7.99 -31.62
N PRO A 116 -6.98 -6.77 -31.28
CA PRO A 116 -6.05 -6.03 -32.12
C PRO A 116 -4.67 -6.72 -32.12
N VAL A 117 -4.05 -6.79 -33.29
CA VAL A 117 -2.70 -7.29 -33.49
C VAL A 117 -1.80 -6.17 -33.91
N TYR A 118 -0.73 -5.97 -33.14
CA TYR A 118 0.29 -4.96 -33.44
C TYR A 118 1.46 -5.60 -34.18
N PHE A 119 2.05 -4.82 -35.09
CA PHE A 119 3.28 -5.19 -35.79
C PHE A 119 4.48 -4.99 -34.85
N LEU A 120 5.36 -5.97 -34.71
CA LEU A 120 6.70 -5.75 -34.14
C LEU A 120 7.73 -5.77 -35.26
N ALA A 121 8.39 -4.65 -35.50
CA ALA A 121 9.47 -4.53 -36.48
C ALA A 121 10.74 -5.24 -35.98
N LYS A 122 10.86 -6.53 -36.29
CA LYS A 122 12.16 -7.24 -36.34
C LYS A 122 12.16 -8.09 -37.60
N SER A 123 12.15 -7.42 -38.73
CA SER A 123 11.76 -7.94 -40.03
C SER A 123 12.97 -8.27 -40.90
N SER A 124 13.02 -9.52 -41.36
CA SER A 124 13.88 -9.94 -42.46
C SER A 124 13.26 -9.49 -43.77
N PHE A 125 13.71 -8.36 -44.29
CA PHE A 125 13.27 -7.82 -45.58
C PHE A 125 14.11 -8.42 -46.71
N ARG A 126 13.47 -8.83 -47.80
CA ARG A 126 14.16 -9.16 -49.06
C ARG A 126 13.36 -8.60 -50.22
N ASN A 127 14.08 -7.98 -51.17
CA ASN A 127 13.53 -7.50 -52.44
C ASN A 127 12.41 -6.47 -52.27
N LEU A 128 12.55 -5.58 -51.28
CA LEU A 128 11.64 -4.45 -51.04
C LEU A 128 12.35 -3.15 -51.39
N ASP A 129 11.75 -2.34 -52.25
CA ASP A 129 12.34 -1.09 -52.73
C ASP A 129 12.17 0.06 -51.72
N MET A 130 11.05 0.09 -50.98
CA MET A 130 10.78 1.11 -49.97
C MET A 130 9.78 0.63 -48.90
N ILE A 131 10.02 1.00 -47.65
CA ILE A 131 9.12 0.72 -46.51
C ILE A 131 8.96 2.00 -45.68
N HIS A 132 7.73 2.47 -45.54
CA HIS A 132 7.39 3.55 -44.59
C HIS A 132 6.63 2.96 -43.41
N ILE A 133 7.08 3.28 -42.21
CA ILE A 133 6.45 2.87 -40.95
C ILE A 133 5.84 4.13 -40.34
N TYR A 134 4.53 4.13 -40.10
CA TYR A 134 3.78 5.24 -39.51
C TYR A 134 3.39 4.88 -38.07
N GLY A 135 3.58 5.79 -37.10
CA GLY A 135 3.20 5.62 -35.69
C GLY A 135 4.06 6.45 -34.73
N GLN A 136 3.59 6.68 -33.49
CA GLN A 136 4.33 7.44 -32.47
C GLN A 136 5.53 6.68 -31.86
N ASP A 137 5.56 5.35 -31.96
CA ASP A 137 6.62 4.47 -31.44
C ASP A 137 6.96 3.36 -32.46
N ASN A 138 8.24 3.22 -32.80
CA ASN A 138 8.77 2.17 -33.68
C ASN A 138 8.53 0.73 -33.15
N SER A 139 8.16 0.59 -31.87
CA SER A 139 7.85 -0.71 -31.27
C SER A 139 6.43 -1.22 -31.57
N GLN A 140 5.49 -0.35 -31.97
CA GLN A 140 4.12 -0.67 -32.36
C GLN A 140 3.61 0.32 -33.44
N PRO A 141 3.94 0.12 -34.72
CA PRO A 141 3.53 1.04 -35.76
C PRO A 141 2.03 0.92 -36.08
N GLU A 142 1.43 2.08 -36.34
CA GLU A 142 0.03 2.28 -36.70
C GLU A 142 -0.28 1.94 -38.17
N ALA A 143 0.72 2.03 -39.05
CA ALA A 143 0.63 1.51 -40.41
C ALA A 143 2.01 1.20 -41.00
N VAL A 144 2.07 0.25 -41.94
CA VAL A 144 3.27 -0.09 -42.71
C VAL A 144 2.94 -0.04 -44.19
N LYS A 145 3.57 0.89 -44.90
CA LYS A 145 3.48 1.04 -46.36
C LYS A 145 4.67 0.37 -47.03
N ILE A 146 4.38 -0.47 -48.01
CA ILE A 146 5.33 -1.34 -48.68
C ILE A 146 5.24 -1.08 -50.19
N VAL A 147 6.40 -0.86 -50.82
CA VAL A 147 6.51 -0.67 -52.27
C VAL A 147 7.42 -1.72 -52.87
N THR A 148 6.92 -2.41 -53.89
CA THR A 148 7.67 -3.37 -54.72
C THR A 148 7.72 -2.87 -56.17
N ARG A 149 8.89 -2.92 -56.80
CA ARG A 149 9.11 -2.48 -58.19
C ARG A 149 9.57 -3.65 -59.06
N GLN A 150 10.76 -4.17 -58.84
CA GLN A 150 11.39 -5.12 -59.78
C GLN A 150 11.21 -6.60 -59.42
N GLN A 151 10.97 -6.92 -58.14
CA GLN A 151 10.91 -8.30 -57.65
C GLN A 151 9.79 -8.46 -56.63
N THR A 152 9.37 -9.72 -56.40
CA THR A 152 8.41 -10.05 -55.34
C THR A 152 9.01 -9.71 -53.98
N GLY A 153 8.35 -8.78 -53.28
CA GLY A 153 8.74 -8.35 -51.94
C GLY A 153 8.35 -9.35 -50.88
N ARG A 154 9.25 -9.60 -49.92
CA ARG A 154 8.98 -10.46 -48.75
C ARG A 154 9.01 -9.64 -47.46
N LEU A 155 7.89 -9.66 -46.74
CA LEU A 155 7.76 -9.02 -45.43
C LEU A 155 7.40 -10.05 -44.36
N ASP A 156 8.32 -10.27 -43.42
CA ASP A 156 8.06 -11.08 -42.23
C ASP A 156 7.59 -10.18 -41.08
N VAL A 157 6.34 -10.37 -40.65
CA VAL A 157 5.71 -9.66 -39.53
C VAL A 157 5.63 -10.56 -38.32
N ARG A 158 6.01 -10.05 -37.15
CA ARG A 158 5.72 -10.69 -35.87
C ARG A 158 4.43 -10.09 -35.29
N ALA A 159 3.46 -10.95 -35.01
CA ALA A 159 2.25 -10.57 -34.32
C ALA A 159 2.48 -10.60 -32.81
N VAL A 160 2.18 -9.49 -32.13
CA VAL A 160 1.99 -9.48 -30.68
C VAL A 160 0.51 -9.71 -30.44
N ASN A 161 0.13 -10.96 -30.27
CA ASN A 161 -1.21 -11.26 -29.79
C ASN A 161 -1.27 -10.90 -28.32
N ASP A 162 -2.20 -10.04 -27.94
CA ASP A 162 -2.55 -9.72 -26.56
C ASP A 162 -3.31 -10.90 -25.90
N MET A 163 -2.81 -12.14 -26.11
CA MET A 163 -3.26 -13.39 -25.49
C MET A 163 -3.51 -13.30 -23.98
N PRO A 164 -2.74 -12.52 -23.19
CA PRO A 164 -3.03 -12.32 -21.77
C PRO A 164 -4.44 -11.75 -21.50
N ARG A 165 -4.99 -10.92 -22.39
CA ARG A 165 -6.35 -10.34 -22.25
C ARG A 165 -7.45 -11.35 -22.53
N PHE A 166 -7.27 -12.25 -23.49
CA PHE A 166 -8.28 -13.26 -23.80
C PHE A 166 -8.27 -14.43 -22.80
N LEU A 167 -7.07 -14.90 -22.42
CA LEU A 167 -6.93 -15.90 -21.36
C LEU A 167 -7.47 -15.39 -20.01
N SER A 168 -7.30 -14.10 -19.71
CA SER A 168 -7.91 -13.50 -18.53
C SER A 168 -9.44 -13.44 -18.61
N ILE A 169 -10.05 -13.24 -19.78
CA ILE A 169 -11.52 -13.32 -19.96
C ILE A 169 -12.03 -14.76 -19.69
N VAL A 170 -11.34 -15.78 -20.22
CA VAL A 170 -11.70 -17.19 -19.99
C VAL A 170 -11.55 -17.57 -18.51
N LEU A 171 -10.43 -17.21 -17.89
CA LEU A 171 -10.19 -17.42 -16.46
C LEU A 171 -11.22 -16.67 -15.59
N ALA A 172 -11.63 -15.49 -16.02
CA ALA A 172 -12.67 -14.70 -15.40
C ALA A 172 -14.06 -15.34 -15.47
N MET A 173 -14.45 -15.91 -16.61
CA MET A 173 -15.71 -16.63 -16.74
C MET A 173 -15.73 -17.87 -15.83
N LEU A 174 -14.61 -18.58 -15.72
CA LEU A 174 -14.44 -19.69 -14.80
C LEU A 174 -14.49 -19.24 -13.33
N ALA A 175 -13.88 -18.11 -13.00
CA ALA A 175 -13.96 -17.51 -11.67
C ALA A 175 -15.39 -17.05 -11.32
N ALA A 176 -16.13 -16.46 -12.28
CA ALA A 176 -17.53 -16.07 -12.10
C ALA A 176 -18.43 -17.28 -11.85
N ALA A 177 -18.26 -18.36 -12.61
CA ALA A 177 -18.98 -19.61 -12.40
C ALA A 177 -18.69 -20.22 -11.02
N LEU A 178 -17.43 -20.15 -10.56
CA LEU A 178 -17.03 -20.59 -9.22
C LEU A 178 -17.65 -19.71 -8.12
N ILE A 179 -17.70 -18.39 -8.31
CA ILE A 179 -18.33 -17.46 -7.37
C ILE A 179 -19.84 -17.73 -7.28
N ILE A 180 -20.53 -17.88 -8.40
CA ILE A 180 -21.96 -18.22 -8.43
C ILE A 180 -22.20 -19.53 -7.68
N TRP A 181 -21.36 -20.54 -7.90
CA TRP A 181 -21.43 -21.81 -7.20
C TRP A 181 -21.21 -21.66 -5.68
N VAL A 182 -20.22 -20.87 -5.25
CA VAL A 182 -19.97 -20.56 -3.84
C VAL A 182 -21.15 -19.80 -3.23
N VAL A 183 -21.74 -18.83 -3.94
CA VAL A 183 -22.94 -18.10 -3.50
C VAL A 183 -24.13 -19.04 -3.34
N CYS A 184 -24.36 -19.97 -4.27
CA CYS A 184 -25.39 -21.00 -4.15
C CYS A 184 -25.15 -21.91 -2.92
N LEU A 185 -23.88 -22.26 -2.62
CA LEU A 185 -23.54 -23.00 -1.40
C LEU A 185 -23.81 -22.20 -0.13
N VAL A 186 -23.56 -20.90 -0.13
CA VAL A 186 -23.87 -20.00 1.00
C VAL A 186 -25.38 -19.91 1.22
N ILE A 187 -26.16 -19.70 0.16
CA ILE A 187 -27.63 -19.65 0.22
C ILE A 187 -28.18 -20.96 0.77
N ARG A 188 -27.63 -22.11 0.33
CA ARG A 188 -28.01 -23.42 0.84
C ARG A 188 -27.62 -23.60 2.31
N ALA A 189 -26.43 -23.17 2.71
CA ALA A 189 -25.99 -23.20 4.11
C ALA A 189 -26.81 -22.28 5.03
N PHE A 190 -27.32 -21.15 4.51
CA PHE A 190 -28.28 -20.28 5.20
C PHE A 190 -29.62 -20.99 5.45
N ARG A 191 -30.12 -21.72 4.45
CA ARG A 191 -31.34 -22.52 4.57
C ARG A 191 -31.21 -23.66 5.58
N ASP A 192 -30.00 -24.18 5.76
CA ASP A 192 -29.70 -25.32 6.63
C ASP A 192 -29.20 -24.92 8.05
N GLY A 193 -29.24 -23.63 8.42
CA GLY A 193 -28.95 -23.15 9.79
C GLY A 193 -27.49 -23.26 10.25
N VAL A 194 -26.52 -23.07 9.36
CA VAL A 194 -25.11 -23.39 9.61
C VAL A 194 -24.33 -22.26 10.34
N ASN A 195 -23.40 -22.66 11.24
CA ASN A 195 -22.52 -21.81 12.07
C ASN A 195 -21.82 -20.61 11.37
N THR A 196 -21.71 -19.51 12.11
CA THR A 196 -21.11 -18.21 11.77
C THR A 196 -19.70 -18.30 11.16
N GLU A 197 -18.88 -19.27 11.59
CA GLU A 197 -17.53 -19.49 11.05
C GLU A 197 -17.53 -19.88 9.56
N LYS A 198 -18.53 -20.68 9.12
CA LYS A 198 -18.63 -21.09 7.72
C LYS A 198 -19.14 -19.97 6.83
N MET A 199 -19.95 -19.07 7.39
CA MET A 199 -20.38 -17.84 6.72
C MET A 199 -19.21 -16.88 6.51
N LEU A 200 -18.37 -16.70 7.54
CA LEU A 200 -17.16 -15.87 7.43
C LEU A 200 -16.17 -16.45 6.43
N LEU A 201 -15.97 -17.77 6.42
CA LEU A 201 -15.12 -18.44 5.44
C LEU A 201 -15.65 -18.26 4.01
N ALA A 202 -16.96 -18.38 3.82
CA ALA A 202 -17.55 -18.21 2.49
C ALA A 202 -17.51 -16.76 2.01
N ALA A 203 -17.76 -15.78 2.89
CA ALA A 203 -17.57 -14.37 2.58
C ALA A 203 -16.11 -14.05 2.22
N PHE A 204 -15.15 -14.65 2.94
CA PHE A 204 -13.72 -14.53 2.64
C PHE A 204 -13.36 -15.12 1.27
N LEU A 205 -13.89 -16.30 0.93
CA LEU A 205 -13.69 -16.91 -0.40
C LEU A 205 -14.31 -16.06 -1.51
N ILE A 206 -15.53 -15.55 -1.32
CA ILE A 206 -16.18 -14.63 -2.27
C ILE A 206 -15.32 -13.38 -2.47
N LEU A 207 -14.75 -12.80 -1.41
CA LEU A 207 -13.87 -11.64 -1.50
C LEU A 207 -12.56 -11.94 -2.24
N ILE A 208 -11.94 -13.10 -2.01
CA ILE A 208 -10.74 -13.53 -2.74
C ILE A 208 -11.04 -13.66 -4.23
N PHE A 209 -12.12 -14.34 -4.59
CA PHE A 209 -12.46 -14.60 -5.99
C PHE A 209 -13.05 -13.37 -6.69
N ALA A 210 -13.74 -12.48 -5.99
CA ALA A 210 -14.17 -11.18 -6.53
C ALA A 210 -12.98 -10.34 -7.00
N GLY A 211 -11.81 -10.51 -6.37
CA GLY A 211 -10.55 -9.90 -6.81
C GLY A 211 -10.12 -10.31 -8.23
N TRP A 212 -10.48 -11.51 -8.65
CA TRP A 212 -10.17 -12.05 -9.99
C TRP A 212 -11.13 -11.54 -11.07
N LEU A 213 -12.25 -10.93 -10.67
CA LEU A 213 -13.19 -10.26 -11.58
C LEU A 213 -12.81 -8.80 -11.87
N ILE A 214 -11.89 -8.20 -11.08
CA ILE A 214 -11.48 -6.79 -11.25
C ILE A 214 -10.88 -6.51 -12.64
N PRO A 215 -10.01 -7.38 -13.22
CA PRO A 215 -9.41 -7.11 -14.53
C PRO A 215 -10.43 -7.04 -15.67
N LEU A 216 -11.58 -7.74 -15.56
CA LEU A 216 -12.67 -7.69 -16.55
C LEU A 216 -13.37 -6.33 -16.60
N VAL A 217 -13.56 -5.71 -15.43
CA VAL A 217 -14.38 -4.49 -15.29
C VAL A 217 -13.53 -3.23 -15.45
N TYR A 218 -12.24 -3.29 -15.11
CA TYR A 218 -11.33 -2.13 -15.07
C TYR A 218 -10.21 -2.20 -16.12
N SER A 219 -10.40 -2.92 -17.23
CA SER A 219 -9.40 -3.15 -18.28
C SER A 219 -8.66 -1.90 -18.82
N PRO A 220 -9.19 -0.65 -18.77
CA PRO A 220 -8.40 0.53 -19.13
C PRO A 220 -7.54 1.10 -17.98
N ALA A 221 -7.91 0.86 -16.72
CA ALA A 221 -7.25 1.42 -15.54
C ALA A 221 -6.16 0.50 -14.95
N PHE A 222 -6.22 -0.80 -15.22
CA PHE A 222 -5.12 -1.73 -14.98
C PHE A 222 -4.10 -1.60 -16.13
N SER A 223 -3.53 -0.41 -16.27
CA SER A 223 -2.54 -0.11 -17.31
C SER A 223 -1.30 -0.97 -17.10
N ALA A 224 -0.86 -1.64 -18.17
CA ALA A 224 0.39 -2.43 -18.24
C ALA A 224 1.66 -1.57 -18.11
N ALA A 225 1.54 -0.28 -17.82
CA ALA A 225 2.67 0.60 -17.56
C ALA A 225 3.43 0.13 -16.31
N GLY A 226 4.68 -0.28 -16.51
CA GLY A 226 5.59 -0.67 -15.43
C GLY A 226 5.43 -2.10 -14.92
N GLU A 227 4.65 -2.97 -15.58
CA GLU A 227 4.64 -4.40 -15.26
C GLU A 227 6.04 -5.00 -15.52
N PRO A 228 6.66 -5.66 -14.52
CA PRO A 228 7.97 -6.28 -14.71
C PRO A 228 7.88 -7.40 -15.75
N ARG A 229 8.89 -7.54 -16.61
CA ARG A 229 8.93 -8.59 -17.63
C ARG A 229 9.56 -9.85 -17.09
N LEU A 230 8.86 -10.98 -17.21
CA LEU A 230 9.44 -12.29 -16.93
C LEU A 230 10.38 -12.71 -18.07
N ASN A 231 11.67 -12.79 -17.79
CA ASN A 231 12.65 -13.38 -18.69
C ASN A 231 13.77 -14.07 -17.89
N LEU A 232 14.66 -14.81 -18.58
CA LEU A 232 15.72 -15.59 -17.94
C LEU A 232 16.69 -14.75 -17.09
N LEU A 233 16.85 -13.46 -17.40
CA LEU A 233 17.74 -12.54 -16.67
C LEU A 233 17.05 -11.91 -15.46
N THR A 234 15.72 -11.84 -15.45
CA THR A 234 14.92 -11.22 -14.37
C THR A 234 14.29 -12.26 -13.44
N LEU A 235 14.54 -13.56 -13.63
CA LEU A 235 13.83 -14.64 -12.96
C LEU A 235 13.94 -14.60 -11.43
N THR A 236 15.08 -14.14 -10.90
CA THR A 236 15.34 -14.00 -9.45
C THR A 236 14.61 -12.82 -8.83
N ASP A 237 14.54 -11.70 -9.52
CA ASP A 237 13.98 -10.44 -8.98
C ASP A 237 12.50 -10.25 -9.36
N TYR A 238 12.03 -10.97 -10.37
CA TYR A 238 10.67 -10.91 -10.88
C TYR A 238 9.61 -11.13 -9.81
N PRO A 239 9.71 -12.12 -8.88
CA PRO A 239 8.70 -12.31 -7.85
C PRO A 239 8.51 -11.07 -6.95
N GLU A 240 9.59 -10.41 -6.56
CA GLU A 240 9.54 -9.22 -5.70
C GLU A 240 9.03 -7.99 -6.47
N GLN A 241 9.53 -7.79 -7.69
CA GLN A 241 9.09 -6.70 -8.57
C GLN A 241 7.61 -6.84 -8.91
N PHE A 242 7.15 -8.05 -9.26
CA PHE A 242 5.76 -8.33 -9.58
C PHE A 242 4.87 -8.15 -8.35
N THR A 243 5.30 -8.63 -7.18
CA THR A 243 4.57 -8.44 -5.92
C THR A 243 4.42 -6.95 -5.58
N SER A 244 5.48 -6.16 -5.76
CA SER A 244 5.45 -4.71 -5.53
C SER A 244 4.50 -4.00 -6.52
N TRP A 245 4.60 -4.32 -7.81
CA TRP A 245 3.73 -3.79 -8.84
C TRP A 245 2.26 -4.18 -8.59
N TYR A 246 1.97 -5.45 -8.34
CA TYR A 246 0.61 -5.94 -8.07
C TYR A 246 0.00 -5.29 -6.82
N ARG A 247 0.80 -5.12 -5.76
CA ARG A 247 0.37 -4.44 -4.53
C ARG A 247 -0.06 -2.99 -4.79
N ASN A 248 0.63 -2.31 -5.70
CA ASN A 248 0.43 -0.89 -5.98
C ASN A 248 -0.68 -0.65 -7.03
N ASN A 249 -1.00 -1.64 -7.87
CA ASN A 249 -1.95 -1.50 -8.98
C ASN A 249 -3.33 -2.12 -8.73
N LEU A 250 -3.61 -2.71 -7.55
CA LEU A 250 -4.94 -3.22 -7.19
C LEU A 250 -5.94 -2.07 -6.91
N PRO A 251 -6.92 -1.77 -7.80
CA PRO A 251 -7.75 -0.56 -7.69
C PRO A 251 -8.69 -0.55 -6.48
N ILE A 252 -9.19 -1.72 -6.07
CA ILE A 252 -10.12 -1.84 -4.94
C ILE A 252 -9.43 -2.05 -3.58
N ARG A 253 -8.10 -2.23 -3.57
CA ARG A 253 -7.36 -2.57 -2.35
C ARG A 253 -7.59 -1.54 -1.25
N SER A 254 -7.51 -0.26 -1.59
CA SER A 254 -7.75 0.84 -0.64
C SER A 254 -9.17 0.79 -0.06
N HIS A 255 -10.18 0.49 -0.89
CA HIS A 255 -11.57 0.37 -0.49
C HIS A 255 -11.82 -0.86 0.41
N LEU A 256 -11.25 -2.02 0.08
CA LEU A 256 -11.36 -3.24 0.89
C LEU A 256 -10.66 -3.09 2.24
N ILE A 257 -9.46 -2.51 2.24
CA ILE A 257 -8.73 -2.20 3.47
C ILE A 257 -9.55 -1.23 4.33
N SER A 258 -10.12 -0.18 3.72
CA SER A 258 -10.98 0.78 4.43
C SER A 258 -12.22 0.11 5.03
N LEU A 259 -12.90 -0.77 4.28
CA LEU A 259 -14.08 -1.49 4.75
C LEU A 259 -13.75 -2.44 5.91
N TYR A 260 -12.68 -3.24 5.77
CA TYR A 260 -12.19 -4.12 6.83
C TYR A 260 -11.83 -3.32 8.09
N GLN A 261 -11.16 -2.19 7.93
CA GLN A 261 -10.82 -1.30 9.05
C GLN A 261 -12.05 -0.69 9.73
N LYS A 262 -13.07 -0.27 8.96
CA LYS A 262 -14.35 0.22 9.52
C LYS A 262 -15.04 -0.87 10.33
N PHE A 263 -15.08 -2.10 9.81
CA PHE A 263 -15.63 -3.26 10.52
C PHE A 263 -14.85 -3.55 11.81
N CYS A 264 -13.52 -3.61 11.75
CA CYS A 264 -12.65 -3.76 12.92
C CYS A 264 -12.91 -2.69 14.00
N ARG A 265 -13.06 -1.42 13.60
CA ARG A 265 -13.38 -0.31 14.53
C ARG A 265 -14.76 -0.47 15.17
N LEU A 266 -15.77 -0.83 14.38
CA LEU A 266 -17.12 -1.10 14.88
C LEU A 266 -17.11 -2.23 15.93
N MET A 267 -16.33 -3.27 15.69
CA MET A 267 -16.18 -4.43 16.57
C MET A 267 -15.19 -4.20 17.72
N HIS A 268 -14.51 -3.05 17.78
CA HIS A 268 -13.40 -2.77 18.71
C HIS A 268 -12.27 -3.82 18.66
N VAL A 269 -12.08 -4.47 17.50
CA VAL A 269 -11.03 -5.47 17.25
C VAL A 269 -9.94 -4.84 16.40
N SER A 270 -8.69 -4.88 16.86
CA SER A 270 -7.60 -4.33 16.08
C SER A 270 -7.19 -5.26 14.93
N PRO A 271 -7.02 -4.75 13.70
CA PRO A 271 -6.51 -5.53 12.57
C PRO A 271 -5.01 -5.85 12.70
N THR A 272 -4.33 -5.32 13.72
CA THR A 272 -2.93 -5.59 14.02
C THR A 272 -2.73 -5.79 15.52
N GLU A 273 -1.80 -6.66 15.88
CA GLU A 273 -1.37 -6.78 17.27
C GLU A 273 -0.66 -5.51 17.78
N LYS A 274 -0.34 -4.51 16.95
CA LYS A 274 0.47 -3.37 17.40
C LYS A 274 -0.32 -2.20 18.01
N VAL A 275 -1.64 -2.20 17.87
CA VAL A 275 -2.52 -1.10 18.29
C VAL A 275 -3.76 -1.68 18.96
N ILE A 276 -4.24 -1.09 20.05
CA ILE A 276 -5.54 -1.39 20.65
C ILE A 276 -6.53 -0.30 20.22
N ILE A 277 -7.71 -0.72 19.76
CA ILE A 277 -8.82 0.19 19.46
C ILE A 277 -9.63 0.37 20.74
N GLY A 278 -9.60 1.57 21.30
CA GLY A 278 -10.39 1.99 22.46
C GLY A 278 -11.74 2.60 22.08
N GLN A 279 -12.41 3.15 23.10
CA GLN A 279 -13.71 3.81 22.96
C GLN A 279 -13.56 5.20 22.33
N ASP A 280 -14.63 5.74 21.74
CA ASP A 280 -14.69 7.11 21.19
C ASP A 280 -13.54 7.47 20.21
N GLY A 281 -13.07 6.48 19.45
CA GLY A 281 -11.99 6.66 18.48
C GLY A 281 -10.57 6.76 19.08
N TRP A 282 -10.40 6.51 20.38
CA TRP A 282 -9.09 6.43 21.01
C TRP A 282 -8.32 5.20 20.51
N LEU A 283 -7.05 5.38 20.17
CA LEU A 283 -6.12 4.29 19.84
C LEU A 283 -5.05 4.20 20.91
N PHE A 284 -4.54 3.01 21.20
CA PHE A 284 -3.44 2.83 22.15
C PHE A 284 -2.34 1.97 21.55
N LEU A 285 -1.09 2.26 21.92
CA LEU A 285 0.03 1.44 21.49
C LEU A 285 -0.04 0.06 22.16
N HIS A 286 0.02 -0.98 21.35
CA HIS A 286 0.20 -2.37 21.78
C HIS A 286 1.48 -2.91 21.12
N TYR A 287 2.56 -2.13 21.20
CA TYR A 287 3.81 -2.50 20.58
C TYR A 287 4.47 -3.64 21.36
N SER A 288 4.66 -4.77 20.69
CA SER A 288 5.46 -5.90 21.13
C SER A 288 6.67 -6.02 20.21
N ASN A 289 7.88 -5.87 20.77
CA ASN A 289 9.10 -6.22 20.06
C ASN A 289 9.44 -7.68 20.33
N SER A 290 9.07 -8.56 19.40
CA SER A 290 9.29 -10.01 19.51
C SER A 290 10.75 -10.39 19.75
N LYS A 291 11.72 -9.55 19.33
CA LYS A 291 13.16 -9.78 19.58
C LYS A 291 13.63 -9.38 20.97
N LYS A 292 12.99 -8.39 21.61
CA LYS A 292 13.39 -7.87 22.94
C LYS A 292 12.50 -8.35 24.09
N LYS A 293 11.44 -9.13 23.80
CA LYS A 293 10.35 -9.47 24.73
C LYS A 293 9.80 -8.25 25.47
N ASP A 294 10.02 -7.05 24.95
CA ASP A 294 9.65 -5.80 25.60
C ASP A 294 8.36 -5.32 24.95
N ASN A 295 7.32 -5.20 25.78
CA ASN A 295 6.04 -4.68 25.34
C ASN A 295 5.64 -3.48 26.20
N SER A 296 5.12 -2.47 25.52
CA SER A 296 4.57 -1.26 26.15
C SER A 296 3.42 -1.59 27.13
N TYR A 297 2.80 -2.75 26.94
CA TYR A 297 1.66 -3.23 27.69
C TYR A 297 1.99 -3.81 29.08
N GLU A 298 2.98 -4.70 29.21
CA GLU A 298 3.40 -5.26 30.51
C GLU A 298 3.90 -4.14 31.43
N SER A 299 4.53 -3.13 30.84
CA SER A 299 4.94 -1.91 31.55
C SER A 299 3.75 -1.16 32.14
N TYR A 300 2.63 -1.10 31.42
CA TYR A 300 1.39 -0.48 31.88
C TYR A 300 0.66 -1.34 32.93
N PHE A 301 0.57 -2.65 32.74
CA PHE A 301 -0.12 -3.54 33.68
C PHE A 301 0.66 -3.78 34.97
N GLY A 302 1.98 -3.61 34.94
CA GLY A 302 2.85 -3.99 36.06
C GLY A 302 3.22 -5.47 36.05
N ASN A 303 2.95 -6.19 34.96
CA ASN A 303 3.25 -7.62 34.85
C ASN A 303 4.74 -7.92 34.71
N ARG A 304 5.54 -6.92 34.35
CA ARG A 304 7.00 -7.03 34.20
C ARG A 304 7.72 -5.86 34.85
N LEU A 305 7.68 -5.83 36.18
CA LEU A 305 8.46 -4.89 36.98
C LEU A 305 9.97 -5.11 36.78
N PHE A 306 10.76 -4.08 37.06
CA PHE A 306 12.21 -4.19 37.10
C PHE A 306 12.62 -5.08 38.28
N THR A 307 13.60 -5.94 38.03
CA THR A 307 14.31 -6.66 39.09
C THR A 307 15.15 -5.68 39.93
N PRO A 308 15.50 -6.03 41.18
CA PRO A 308 16.39 -5.20 41.99
C PRO A 308 17.74 -4.90 41.30
N GLY A 309 18.31 -5.86 40.58
CA GLY A 309 19.54 -5.67 39.82
C GLY A 309 19.39 -4.70 38.65
N GLU A 310 18.26 -4.74 37.93
CA GLU A 310 17.97 -3.76 36.88
C GLU A 310 17.80 -2.34 37.44
N LEU A 311 17.06 -2.18 38.55
CA LEU A 311 16.90 -0.90 39.23
C LEU A 311 18.25 -0.33 39.68
N HIS A 312 19.07 -1.17 40.32
CA HIS A 312 20.40 -0.78 40.77
C HIS A 312 21.29 -0.33 39.60
N ARG A 313 21.26 -1.06 38.48
CA ARG A 313 22.01 -0.70 37.28
C ARG A 313 21.52 0.61 36.66
N ILE A 314 20.21 0.80 36.53
CA ILE A 314 19.63 2.05 36.00
C ILE A 314 20.04 3.23 36.89
N LEU A 315 19.89 3.09 38.22
CA LEU A 315 20.26 4.15 39.15
C LEU A 315 21.76 4.45 39.14
N GLY A 316 22.61 3.42 39.05
CA GLY A 316 24.07 3.56 38.93
C GLY A 316 24.48 4.35 37.69
N ASN A 317 23.83 4.09 36.55
CA ASN A 317 24.05 4.85 35.32
C ASN A 317 23.61 6.32 35.49
N LEU A 318 22.44 6.58 36.08
CA LEU A 318 21.95 7.94 36.31
C LEU A 318 22.88 8.73 37.26
N LYS A 319 23.36 8.11 38.34
CA LYS A 319 24.35 8.70 39.27
C LYS A 319 25.68 9.00 38.58
N SER A 320 26.09 8.16 37.64
CA SER A 320 27.32 8.37 36.87
C SER A 320 27.18 9.61 35.97
N VAL A 321 26.04 9.76 35.28
CA VAL A 321 25.73 10.96 34.48
C VAL A 321 25.65 12.21 35.36
N GLN A 322 24.94 12.15 36.49
CA GLN A 322 24.86 13.25 37.46
C GLN A 322 26.25 13.68 37.93
N SER A 323 27.12 12.72 38.28
CA SER A 323 28.49 13.00 38.75
C SER A 323 29.35 13.66 37.67
N LEU A 324 29.23 13.22 36.41
CA LEU A 324 29.94 13.82 35.28
C LEU A 324 29.48 15.26 35.02
N LEU A 325 28.18 15.51 35.06
CA LEU A 325 27.61 16.84 34.86
C LEU A 325 27.88 17.79 36.03
N LYS A 326 27.87 17.28 37.27
CA LYS A 326 28.21 18.05 38.48
C LYS A 326 29.64 18.60 38.42
N LYS A 327 30.60 17.82 37.91
CA LYS A 327 31.99 18.29 37.67
C LYS A 327 32.09 19.47 36.69
N LYS A 328 31.07 19.68 35.86
CA LYS A 328 30.95 20.79 34.91
C LYS A 328 30.00 21.89 35.40
N ASN A 329 29.59 21.84 36.67
CA ASN A 329 28.59 22.73 37.26
C ASN A 329 27.22 22.71 36.53
N ILE A 330 26.85 21.56 35.97
CA ILE A 330 25.57 21.34 35.28
C ILE A 330 24.65 20.55 36.20
N ARG A 331 23.46 21.10 36.50
CA ARG A 331 22.42 20.37 37.23
C ARG A 331 21.78 19.32 36.32
N PHE A 332 21.64 18.11 36.83
CA PHE A 332 21.02 16.99 36.13
C PHE A 332 19.69 16.63 36.78
N ALA A 333 18.66 16.40 35.97
CA ALA A 333 17.35 15.98 36.43
C ALA A 333 16.73 14.98 35.43
N VAL A 334 15.84 14.13 35.94
CA VAL A 334 15.20 13.06 35.16
C VAL A 334 13.71 13.34 35.07
N PHE A 335 13.14 13.13 33.89
CA PHE A 335 11.71 13.23 33.67
C PHE A 335 11.20 11.91 33.08
N ILE A 336 10.16 11.34 33.67
CA ILE A 336 9.51 10.12 33.21
C ILE A 336 8.15 10.51 32.62
N SER A 337 7.97 10.37 31.32
CA SER A 337 6.70 10.68 30.66
C SER A 337 5.64 9.61 30.98
N PRO A 338 4.45 9.99 31.47
CA PRO A 338 3.36 9.04 31.66
C PRO A 338 2.85 8.55 30.30
N GLY A 339 2.77 7.23 30.13
CA GLY A 339 2.18 6.65 28.92
C GLY A 339 0.68 6.94 28.84
N LYS A 340 0.14 7.11 27.63
CA LYS A 340 -1.29 7.40 27.41
C LYS A 340 -2.25 6.46 28.15
N PRO A 341 -2.05 5.11 28.19
CA PRO A 341 -2.88 4.21 28.99
C PRO A 341 -2.94 4.53 30.49
N SER A 342 -1.90 5.16 31.06
CA SER A 342 -1.83 5.49 32.49
C SER A 342 -2.72 6.67 32.89
N VAL A 343 -3.09 7.52 31.91
CA VAL A 343 -3.93 8.71 32.08
C VAL A 343 -5.33 8.49 31.48
N TYR A 344 -5.43 7.77 30.35
CA TYR A 344 -6.65 7.49 29.60
C TYR A 344 -7.09 6.01 29.66
N GLY A 345 -6.80 5.34 30.78
CA GLY A 345 -7.10 3.92 30.95
C GLY A 345 -8.59 3.56 30.87
N ASP A 346 -9.48 4.49 31.21
CA ASP A 346 -10.93 4.34 31.07
C ASP A 346 -11.40 4.29 29.61
N LYS A 347 -10.61 4.82 28.66
CA LYS A 347 -10.90 4.75 27.22
C LYS A 347 -10.41 3.45 26.59
N LEU A 348 -9.69 2.59 27.31
CA LEU A 348 -9.39 1.23 26.87
C LEU A 348 -10.64 0.35 26.93
N PRO A 349 -10.77 -0.68 26.06
CA PRO A 349 -11.82 -1.68 26.18
C PRO A 349 -11.72 -2.40 27.53
N PRO A 350 -12.83 -2.92 28.10
CA PRO A 350 -12.86 -3.51 29.44
C PRO A 350 -11.78 -4.58 29.69
N ALA A 351 -11.51 -5.44 28.69
CA ALA A 351 -10.48 -6.48 28.77
C ALA A 351 -9.04 -5.94 28.95
N TRP A 352 -8.81 -4.68 28.58
CA TRP A 352 -7.52 -4.01 28.61
C TRP A 352 -7.42 -2.96 29.73
N ARG A 353 -8.42 -2.86 30.61
CA ARG A 353 -8.36 -1.97 31.78
C ARG A 353 -7.62 -2.65 32.92
N ARG A 354 -6.78 -1.91 33.64
CA ARG A 354 -6.18 -2.39 34.88
C ARG A 354 -7.26 -2.59 35.93
N LYS A 355 -7.18 -3.71 36.66
CA LYS A 355 -8.01 -3.95 37.85
C LYS A 355 -7.67 -2.97 38.97
N ASP A 356 -6.37 -2.68 39.12
CA ASP A 356 -5.85 -1.68 40.04
C ASP A 356 -5.17 -0.55 39.24
N PRO A 357 -5.84 0.59 39.04
CA PRO A 357 -5.28 1.73 38.32
C PRO A 357 -4.05 2.35 38.99
N ASP A 358 -3.91 2.22 40.32
CA ASP A 358 -2.86 2.85 41.12
C ASP A 358 -1.80 1.87 41.62
N GLY A 359 -1.98 0.58 41.32
CA GLY A 359 -0.99 -0.46 41.58
C GLY A 359 0.34 -0.25 40.87
N PRO A 360 1.38 -1.02 41.24
CA PRO A 360 2.74 -0.82 40.78
C PRO A 360 2.86 -0.91 39.25
N THR A 361 3.63 -0.01 38.67
CA THR A 361 4.03 -0.02 37.25
C THR A 361 5.53 0.12 37.16
N ARG A 362 6.15 -0.23 36.03
CA ARG A 362 7.60 -0.01 35.83
C ARG A 362 8.00 1.45 36.04
N ALA A 363 7.20 2.38 35.53
CA ALA A 363 7.46 3.81 35.64
C ALA A 363 7.38 4.28 37.09
N LEU A 364 6.34 3.89 37.82
CA LEU A 364 6.17 4.23 39.23
C LEU A 364 7.27 3.60 40.10
N GLN A 365 7.59 2.32 39.86
CA GLN A 365 8.65 1.61 40.57
C GLN A 365 10.01 2.31 40.37
N LEU A 366 10.34 2.70 39.14
CA LEU A 366 11.58 3.40 38.85
C LEU A 366 11.61 4.80 39.48
N TYR A 367 10.50 5.54 39.39
CA TYR A 367 10.34 6.84 40.01
C TYR A 367 10.59 6.77 41.53
N ASP A 368 9.89 5.87 42.22
CA ASP A 368 10.03 5.68 43.67
C ASP A 368 11.45 5.21 44.05
N HIS A 369 12.06 4.34 43.23
CA HIS A 369 13.41 3.86 43.47
C HIS A 369 14.45 4.98 43.36
N ILE A 370 14.36 5.85 42.35
CA ILE A 370 15.27 7.00 42.20
C ILE A 370 15.10 7.96 43.38
N ARG A 371 13.86 8.31 43.74
CA ARG A 371 13.56 9.23 44.86
C ARG A 371 14.06 8.71 46.20
N LYS A 372 13.91 7.41 46.46
CA LYS A 372 14.30 6.81 47.75
C LYS A 372 15.81 6.62 47.90
N ASN A 373 16.54 6.45 46.79
CA ASN A 373 17.94 5.99 46.82
C ASN A 373 18.94 6.99 46.18
N SER A 374 18.52 8.21 45.86
CA SER A 374 19.39 9.27 45.33
C SER A 374 18.86 10.68 45.59
N ASP A 375 19.73 11.67 45.38
CA ASP A 375 19.42 13.10 45.37
C ASP A 375 19.10 13.63 43.95
N ILE A 376 18.96 12.74 42.96
CA ILE A 376 18.64 13.12 41.58
C ILE A 376 17.20 13.64 41.56
N PRO A 377 16.96 14.91 41.15
CA PRO A 377 15.60 15.40 40.93
C PRO A 377 14.95 14.57 39.83
N VAL A 378 13.84 13.91 40.16
CA VAL A 378 13.08 13.07 39.24
C VAL A 378 11.60 13.43 39.31
N GLU A 379 10.96 13.54 38.14
CA GLU A 379 9.55 13.91 38.02
C GLU A 379 8.76 12.89 37.18
N PHE A 380 7.55 12.53 37.64
CA PHE A 380 6.62 11.62 36.98
C PHE A 380 5.18 12.16 37.14
N PRO A 381 4.72 13.04 36.23
CA PRO A 381 3.54 13.88 36.47
C PRO A 381 2.21 13.18 36.17
N ARG A 382 2.07 11.90 36.54
CA ARG A 382 0.85 11.12 36.26
C ARG A 382 -0.35 11.70 37.01
N LYS A 383 -0.18 12.07 38.28
CA LYS A 383 -1.27 12.57 39.13
C LYS A 383 -1.77 13.93 38.63
N GLU A 384 -0.83 14.79 38.25
CA GLU A 384 -1.03 16.11 37.68
C GLU A 384 -1.80 16.03 36.36
N LEU A 385 -1.43 15.10 35.47
CA LEU A 385 -2.15 14.85 34.22
C LEU A 385 -3.57 14.32 34.45
N ILE A 386 -3.77 13.40 35.42
CA ILE A 386 -5.11 12.90 35.76
C ILE A 386 -5.97 14.03 36.35
N ALA A 387 -5.41 14.87 37.21
CA ALA A 387 -6.10 16.02 37.80
C ALA A 387 -6.47 17.05 36.72
N ALA A 388 -5.52 17.43 35.87
CA ALA A 388 -5.74 18.35 34.76
C ALA A 388 -6.78 17.82 33.77
N ARG A 389 -6.79 16.52 33.50
CA ARG A 389 -7.80 15.89 32.65
C ARG A 389 -9.22 16.04 33.21
N LYS A 390 -9.39 16.04 34.54
CA LYS A 390 -10.71 16.21 35.18
C LYS A 390 -11.22 17.65 35.08
N SER A 391 -10.32 18.64 35.02
CA SER A 391 -10.68 20.05 34.96
C SER A 391 -10.68 20.63 33.54
N CYS A 392 -9.89 20.08 32.62
CA CYS A 392 -9.81 20.55 31.23
C CYS A 392 -10.95 19.95 30.39
N LYS A 393 -11.60 20.78 29.56
CA LYS A 393 -12.59 20.31 28.58
C LYS A 393 -11.94 19.57 27.41
N GLN A 394 -10.71 19.96 27.07
CA GLN A 394 -9.94 19.42 25.95
C GLN A 394 -9.09 18.22 26.39
N PRO A 395 -8.85 17.24 25.50
CA PRO A 395 -7.95 16.14 25.80
C PRO A 395 -6.50 16.62 25.93
N LEU A 396 -5.71 15.95 26.77
CA LEU A 396 -4.28 16.20 26.99
C LEU A 396 -3.39 15.32 26.10
N TYR A 397 -3.98 14.33 25.43
CA TYR A 397 -3.29 13.44 24.51
C TYR A 397 -4.05 13.36 23.19
N PHE A 398 -3.31 13.10 22.13
CA PHE A 398 -3.89 12.81 20.83
C PHE A 398 -4.65 11.48 20.88
N LYS A 399 -5.86 11.46 20.30
CA LYS A 399 -6.67 10.24 20.26
C LYS A 399 -6.00 9.15 19.46
N THR A 400 -5.41 9.50 18.31
CA THR A 400 -4.89 8.53 17.36
C THR A 400 -3.37 8.55 17.17
N ASP A 401 -2.67 9.14 18.15
CA ASP A 401 -1.21 9.16 18.26
C ASP A 401 -0.75 8.74 19.68
N THR A 402 0.48 8.24 19.86
CA THR A 402 1.01 7.81 21.16
C THR A 402 1.29 8.96 22.14
N HIS A 403 1.49 10.18 21.65
CA HIS A 403 1.99 11.31 22.43
C HIS A 403 0.88 12.11 23.13
N TRP A 404 1.26 12.86 24.16
CA TRP A 404 0.45 13.98 24.63
C TRP A 404 0.37 15.08 23.56
N ASN A 405 -0.61 15.97 23.64
CA ASN A 405 -0.64 17.21 22.87
C ASN A 405 0.05 18.35 23.64
N SER A 406 -0.03 19.59 23.13
CA SER A 406 0.61 20.73 23.79
C SER A 406 0.04 20.97 25.20
N LEU A 407 -1.23 20.66 25.45
CA LEU A 407 -1.83 20.75 26.79
C LEU A 407 -1.19 19.77 27.77
N GLY A 408 -1.12 18.49 27.41
CA GLY A 408 -0.46 17.49 28.28
C GLY A 408 1.03 17.78 28.47
N GLY A 409 1.71 18.24 27.41
CA GLY A 409 3.10 18.69 27.49
C GLY A 409 3.29 19.85 28.48
N TYR A 410 2.40 20.85 28.43
CA TYR A 410 2.41 22.00 29.35
C TYR A 410 2.28 21.57 30.81
N ILE A 411 1.32 20.69 31.12
CA ILE A 411 1.13 20.15 32.48
C ILE A 411 2.38 19.41 32.95
N GLY A 412 2.94 18.55 32.09
CA GLY A 412 4.16 17.79 32.43
C GLY A 412 5.34 18.71 32.76
N ALA A 413 5.50 19.78 32.01
CA ALA A 413 6.58 20.71 32.24
C ALA A 413 6.36 21.66 33.42
N CYS A 414 5.12 22.09 33.70
CA CYS A 414 4.80 22.78 34.94
C CYS A 414 5.25 21.94 36.15
N SER A 415 5.00 20.63 36.11
CA SER A 415 5.44 19.71 37.17
C SER A 415 6.97 19.68 37.31
N MET A 416 7.67 19.58 36.18
CA MET A 416 9.14 19.57 36.17
C MET A 416 9.72 20.90 36.66
N MET A 417 9.16 22.03 36.23
CA MET A 417 9.60 23.37 36.64
C MET A 417 9.43 23.57 38.14
N LYS A 418 8.31 23.12 38.72
CA LYS A 418 8.11 23.14 40.19
C LYS A 418 9.23 22.42 40.93
N LEU A 419 9.79 21.37 40.34
CA LEU A 419 10.89 20.60 40.93
C LEU A 419 12.26 21.27 40.76
N ILE A 420 12.57 21.78 39.56
CA ILE A 420 13.95 22.25 39.24
C ILE A 420 14.15 23.77 39.40
N ASP A 421 13.07 24.54 39.38
CA ASP A 421 13.06 26.00 39.47
C ASP A 421 11.70 26.52 39.99
N PRO A 422 11.43 26.39 41.31
CA PRO A 422 10.15 26.77 41.90
C PRO A 422 9.75 28.23 41.67
N GLU A 423 10.71 29.14 41.56
CA GLU A 423 10.44 30.56 41.30
C GLU A 423 9.95 30.79 39.88
N ALA A 424 10.61 30.18 38.89
CA ALA A 424 10.14 30.23 37.51
C ALA A 424 8.78 29.53 37.38
N ALA A 425 8.55 28.44 38.11
CA ALA A 425 7.27 27.74 38.13
C ALA A 425 6.10 28.61 38.63
N ARG A 426 6.33 29.51 39.59
CA ARG A 426 5.30 30.47 40.07
C ARG A 426 4.94 31.53 39.03
N LYS A 427 5.85 31.83 38.11
CA LYS A 427 5.65 32.78 37.01
C LYS A 427 5.04 32.14 35.76
N MET A 428 4.91 30.80 35.74
CA MET A 428 4.25 30.13 34.63
C MET A 428 2.76 30.51 34.61
N PRO A 429 2.22 30.97 33.47
CA PRO A 429 0.83 31.37 33.37
C PRO A 429 -0.13 30.22 33.67
N ASP A 430 -1.34 30.51 34.13
CA ASP A 430 -2.36 29.46 34.25
C ASP A 430 -2.75 28.98 32.84
N LEU A 431 -3.14 27.71 32.68
CA LEU A 431 -3.59 27.20 31.40
C LEU A 431 -4.77 28.02 30.85
N ALA A 432 -5.59 28.59 31.73
CA ALA A 432 -6.70 29.47 31.38
C ALA A 432 -6.28 30.81 30.73
N SER A 433 -5.02 31.26 30.92
CA SER A 433 -4.52 32.50 30.31
C SER A 433 -3.98 32.30 28.89
N TYR A 434 -3.92 31.07 28.42
CA TYR A 434 -3.44 30.77 27.07
C TYR A 434 -4.58 30.71 26.06
N GLU A 435 -4.30 31.21 24.86
CA GLU A 435 -5.16 30.99 23.72
C GLU A 435 -5.02 29.55 23.24
N LEU A 436 -6.15 28.84 23.16
CA LEU A 436 -6.23 27.49 22.62
C LEU A 436 -6.62 27.58 21.16
N THR A 437 -5.65 27.40 20.26
CA THR A 437 -5.92 27.31 18.83
C THR A 437 -5.95 25.84 18.42
N LEU A 438 -7.03 25.42 17.76
CA LEU A 438 -7.04 24.13 17.10
C LEU A 438 -6.22 24.23 15.83
N VAL A 439 -5.16 23.44 15.71
CA VAL A 439 -4.31 23.44 14.52
C VAL A 439 -4.39 22.08 13.82
N PRO A 440 -4.70 22.02 12.52
CA PRO A 440 -4.69 20.78 11.78
C PRO A 440 -3.32 20.09 11.93
N ARG A 441 -3.33 18.87 12.47
CA ARG A 441 -2.13 18.05 12.60
C ARG A 441 -2.41 16.70 11.92
N THR A 442 -1.49 16.32 11.05
CA THR A 442 -1.53 15.04 10.32
C THR A 442 -0.72 13.93 10.99
N ALA A 443 -0.07 14.21 12.13
CA ALA A 443 0.71 13.21 12.87
C ALA A 443 -0.24 12.27 13.62
N ASN A 444 -0.17 11.00 13.23
CA ASN A 444 -1.09 9.95 13.64
C ASN A 444 -0.34 8.61 13.64
N ASP A 445 0.69 8.47 14.48
CA ASP A 445 1.58 7.30 14.44
C ASP A 445 0.79 5.97 14.57
N LEU A 446 -0.21 5.89 15.45
CA LEU A 446 -1.07 4.71 15.61
C LEU A 446 -2.00 4.49 14.41
N ARG A 447 -2.48 5.53 13.72
CA ARG A 447 -3.22 5.35 12.46
C ARG A 447 -2.35 4.78 11.37
N ARG A 448 -1.10 5.26 11.25
CA ARG A 448 -0.14 4.71 10.29
C ARG A 448 0.13 3.25 10.57
N MET A 449 0.26 2.88 11.85
CA MET A 449 0.40 1.47 12.26
C MET A 449 -0.82 0.61 11.93
N LEU A 450 -2.00 1.21 11.80
CA LEU A 450 -3.24 0.58 11.34
C LEU A 450 -3.43 0.62 9.81
N ASN A 451 -2.48 1.16 9.03
CA ASN A 451 -2.61 1.45 7.60
C ASN A 451 -3.85 2.32 7.27
N LEU A 452 -4.22 3.22 8.18
CA LEU A 452 -5.30 4.18 7.95
C LEU A 452 -4.74 5.44 7.30
N PRO A 453 -5.50 6.09 6.40
CA PRO A 453 -5.12 7.40 5.91
C PRO A 453 -4.98 8.38 7.08
N PRO A 454 -4.05 9.35 6.98
CA PRO A 454 -3.99 10.48 7.88
C PRO A 454 -5.37 11.14 7.94
N GLN A 455 -5.76 11.57 9.12
CA GLN A 455 -6.96 12.36 9.32
C GLN A 455 -6.57 13.55 10.19
N ASP A 456 -7.17 14.70 9.92
CA ASP A 456 -6.97 15.85 10.78
C ASP A 456 -7.47 15.52 12.19
N GLU A 457 -6.58 15.61 13.15
CA GLU A 457 -6.97 15.44 14.54
C GLU A 457 -7.55 16.75 15.07
N HIS A 458 -8.84 16.73 15.42
CA HIS A 458 -9.51 17.83 16.11
C HIS A 458 -9.12 17.96 17.59
N ASP A 459 -8.07 17.25 18.02
CA ASP A 459 -7.55 17.25 19.39
C ASP A 459 -6.13 17.86 19.45
N ALA A 460 -5.67 18.45 18.35
CA ALA A 460 -4.39 19.13 18.19
C ALA A 460 -4.41 20.58 18.69
N TRP A 461 -4.80 20.72 19.95
CA TRP A 461 -4.78 21.99 20.66
C TRP A 461 -3.35 22.50 20.79
N GLN A 462 -3.12 23.67 20.23
CA GLN A 462 -1.91 24.44 20.46
C GLN A 462 -2.20 25.49 21.52
N ILE A 463 -1.32 25.49 22.51
CA ILE A 463 -1.24 26.56 23.50
C ILE A 463 -0.37 27.65 22.89
N ARG A 464 -0.90 28.88 22.86
CA ARG A 464 -0.16 30.08 22.51
C ARG A 464 -0.37 31.14 23.59
N HIS A 465 0.72 31.69 24.11
CA HIS A 465 0.65 32.92 24.89
C HIS A 465 0.75 34.08 23.90
N PRO A 466 -0.08 35.13 24.03
CA PRO A 466 -0.03 36.29 23.13
C PRO A 466 1.37 36.92 23.06
N ASP A 467 2.06 36.96 24.20
CA ASP A 467 3.34 37.68 24.35
C ASP A 467 4.60 36.84 24.05
N PHE A 468 4.48 35.54 23.74
CA PHE A 468 5.65 34.70 23.42
C PHE A 468 5.83 34.54 21.91
N GLN A 469 6.91 35.12 21.37
CA GLN A 469 7.42 34.85 20.02
C GLN A 469 8.28 33.57 20.09
N TYR A 470 8.21 32.69 19.09
CA TYR A 470 9.02 31.47 19.07
C TYR A 470 9.89 31.44 17.83
N GLU A 471 11.16 31.78 17.96
CA GLU A 471 12.14 31.41 16.94
C GLU A 471 12.60 29.97 17.17
N ARG A 472 12.48 29.14 16.13
CA ARG A 472 12.97 27.76 16.15
C ARG A 472 13.97 27.58 15.04
N TYR A 473 15.18 27.19 15.42
CA TYR A 473 16.17 26.67 14.49
C TYR A 473 16.12 25.15 14.59
N LEU A 474 15.75 24.50 13.51
CA LEU A 474 15.88 23.04 13.37
C LEU A 474 17.23 22.77 12.74
N THR A 475 18.16 22.23 13.51
CA THR A 475 19.39 21.67 12.94
C THR A 475 19.21 20.15 12.88
N VAL A 476 19.23 19.61 11.65
CA VAL A 476 19.32 18.17 11.41
C VAL A 476 20.79 17.87 11.20
N ASN A 477 21.40 17.09 12.10
CA ASN A 477 22.73 16.56 11.89
C ASN A 477 22.65 15.22 11.13
N ASP A 478 23.79 14.75 10.59
CA ASP A 478 23.88 13.51 9.81
C ASP A 478 23.44 12.25 10.58
N SER A 479 23.31 12.35 11.91
CA SER A 479 22.80 11.29 12.79
C SER A 479 21.27 11.32 13.02
N GLY A 480 20.55 12.25 12.38
CA GLY A 480 19.09 12.37 12.49
C GLY A 480 18.59 12.92 13.83
N SER A 481 19.45 13.59 14.60
CA SER A 481 19.07 14.27 15.85
C SER A 481 18.51 15.65 15.53
N TYR A 482 17.37 15.97 16.16
CA TYR A 482 16.74 17.28 16.05
C TYR A 482 17.14 18.13 17.26
N SER A 483 17.84 19.23 16.99
CA SER A 483 18.15 20.24 18.00
C SER A 483 17.19 21.42 17.85
N PHE A 484 16.63 21.88 18.97
CA PHE A 484 15.84 23.10 19.05
C PHE A 484 16.56 24.08 19.96
N ALA A 485 16.73 25.33 19.51
CA ALA A 485 17.28 26.42 20.30
C ALA A 485 16.29 27.58 20.35
N GLY A 486 16.16 28.18 21.54
CA GLY A 486 15.44 29.44 21.78
C GLY A 486 16.22 30.27 22.81
N GLN A 487 16.06 31.59 22.80
CA GLN A 487 16.71 32.47 23.78
C GLN A 487 15.84 32.60 25.03
N ASP A 488 16.43 32.43 26.22
CA ASP A 488 15.75 32.69 27.49
C ASP A 488 16.09 34.12 27.97
N PRO A 489 15.11 35.00 28.23
CA PRO A 489 15.37 36.32 28.80
C PRO A 489 16.02 36.27 30.20
N ASN A 490 15.91 35.15 30.92
CA ASN A 490 16.50 35.01 32.26
C ASN A 490 17.94 34.47 32.24
N GLY A 491 18.54 34.26 31.05
CA GLY A 491 19.93 33.82 30.89
C GLY A 491 20.21 32.37 31.32
N LYS A 492 19.18 31.57 31.64
CA LYS A 492 19.35 30.16 32.00
C LYS A 492 19.46 29.30 30.74
N ARG A 493 20.34 28.29 30.80
CA ARG A 493 20.57 27.35 29.69
C ARG A 493 20.12 25.96 30.12
N VAL A 494 19.22 25.36 29.33
CA VAL A 494 18.71 24.00 29.57
C VAL A 494 18.96 23.15 28.33
N LEU A 495 19.44 21.93 28.54
CA LEU A 495 19.60 20.92 27.50
C LEU A 495 18.66 19.75 27.78
N PHE A 496 17.82 19.40 26.81
CA PHE A 496 16.94 18.23 26.88
C PHE A 496 17.50 17.09 26.02
N ILE A 497 17.72 15.91 26.61
CA ILE A 497 18.07 14.67 25.91
C ILE A 497 16.91 13.68 26.10
N ARG A 498 16.25 13.25 25.02
CA ARG A 498 14.88 12.68 25.12
C ARG A 498 14.40 11.88 23.91
N ASP A 499 13.16 11.37 24.03
CA ASP A 499 12.30 10.83 22.96
C ASP A 499 11.20 11.82 22.50
N SER A 500 10.41 11.45 21.50
CA SER A 500 9.42 12.31 20.82
C SER A 500 8.39 13.02 21.71
N PHE A 501 8.26 12.69 23.00
CA PHE A 501 7.38 13.39 23.94
C PHE A 501 7.77 14.85 24.19
N LEU A 502 9.03 15.26 24.08
CA LEU A 502 9.40 16.67 24.32
C LEU A 502 8.76 17.64 23.31
N CYS A 503 8.20 17.18 22.19
CA CYS A 503 7.50 18.08 21.26
C CYS A 503 6.38 18.90 21.93
N GLY A 504 5.77 18.38 23.00
CA GLY A 504 4.79 19.12 23.80
C GLY A 504 5.40 20.23 24.68
N TRP A 505 6.71 20.20 24.93
CA TRP A 505 7.43 21.12 25.81
C TRP A 505 8.08 22.30 25.09
N LEU A 506 8.24 22.21 23.77
CA LEU A 506 8.95 23.19 22.94
C LEU A 506 8.28 24.58 22.85
N ARG A 507 7.27 24.86 23.69
CA ARG A 507 6.45 26.07 23.68
C ARG A 507 6.27 26.72 25.05
N ILE A 508 7.04 26.27 26.03
CA ILE A 508 6.89 26.71 27.43
C ILE A 508 7.85 27.84 27.77
N TRP A 509 9.01 27.87 27.10
CA TRP A 509 10.04 28.83 27.44
C TRP A 509 9.74 30.16 26.74
N PRO A 510 9.60 31.27 27.50
CA PRO A 510 9.59 32.61 26.94
C PRO A 510 10.82 32.79 26.07
N VAL A 511 10.63 33.10 24.80
CA VAL A 511 11.64 33.80 24.02
C VAL A 511 11.04 35.18 23.83
N THR A 512 11.61 36.16 24.52
CA THR A 512 11.32 37.58 24.26
C THR A 512 12.34 38.10 23.29
#